data_AF-A0A432WT49-F1
#
_entry.id   AF-A0A432WT49-F1
#
_cell.length_a   1.000
_cell.length_b   1.000
_cell.length_c   1.000
_cell.angle_alpha   90.00
_cell.angle_beta   90.00
_cell.angle_gamma   90.00
#
_symmetry.space_group_name_H-M   'P 1'
#
loop_
_entity.id
_entity.type
_entity.pdbx_description
1 polymer ?
#
loop_
_entity_poly.entity_id
_entity_poly.type
_entity_poly.pdbx_seq_one_letter_code
_entity_poly.pdbx_strand_id
1 'polypeptide(L)'
;MNYLLAVVLPPVAVWISGARKQVWLSLALYLIALYLLRIASGGEIPGAYAGAPVIYVAAIIHAFIFTHRHYQETSGQVHPHRGSAAQSQEAPVKKEDE
;
A
#
# COMPACT_ATOMS: atom_id res chain seq x y z
N MET A 1 -13.52 -6.99 2.56
CA MET A 1 -12.85 -8.29 2.28
C MET A 1 -11.52 -8.19 1.52
N ASN A 2 -11.14 -7.03 0.94
CA ASN A 2 -9.86 -6.91 0.20
C ASN A 2 -8.60 -7.01 1.09
N TYR A 3 -8.68 -6.72 2.39
CA TYR A 3 -7.52 -6.82 3.29
C TYR A 3 -7.00 -8.25 3.47
N LEU A 4 -7.90 -9.26 3.50
CA LEU A 4 -7.50 -10.67 3.52
C LEU A 4 -6.77 -11.07 2.25
N LEU A 5 -7.21 -10.54 1.10
CA LEU A 5 -6.53 -10.72 -0.18
C LEU A 5 -5.12 -10.10 -0.17
N ALA A 6 -4.93 -8.94 0.47
CA ALA A 6 -3.62 -8.32 0.60
C ALA A 6 -2.63 -9.17 1.43
N VAL A 7 -3.14 -10.01 2.33
CA VAL A 7 -2.32 -10.94 3.13
C VAL A 7 -1.99 -12.19 2.33
N VAL A 8 -2.99 -12.84 1.72
CA VAL A 8 -2.81 -14.16 1.08
C VAL A 8 -2.22 -14.07 -0.33
N LEU A 9 -2.71 -13.12 -1.13
CA LEU A 9 -2.37 -12.91 -2.54
C LEU A 9 -2.12 -11.41 -2.82
N PRO A 10 -1.00 -10.85 -2.30
CA PRO A 10 -0.66 -9.43 -2.44
C PRO A 10 -0.79 -8.87 -3.87
N PRO A 11 -0.31 -9.55 -4.94
CA PRO A 11 -0.39 -9.01 -6.30
C PRO A 11 -1.81 -8.85 -6.81
N VAL A 12 -2.71 -9.75 -6.42
CA VAL A 12 -4.14 -9.70 -6.80
C VAL A 12 -4.82 -8.53 -6.10
N ALA A 13 -4.50 -8.29 -4.83
CA ALA A 13 -5.02 -7.12 -4.10
C ALA A 13 -4.55 -5.79 -4.71
N VAL A 14 -3.29 -5.71 -5.16
CA VAL A 14 -2.77 -4.54 -5.89
C VAL A 14 -3.47 -4.36 -7.25
N TRP A 15 -3.79 -5.46 -7.95
CA TRP A 15 -4.55 -5.40 -9.19
C TRP A 15 -5.97 -4.86 -8.98
N ILE A 16 -6.67 -5.38 -7.98
CA ILE A 16 -8.06 -4.97 -7.65
C ILE A 16 -8.11 -3.50 -7.22
N SER A 17 -7.10 -3.00 -6.52
CA SER A 17 -7.00 -1.58 -6.13
C SER A 17 -6.67 -0.63 -7.28
N GLY A 18 -6.53 -1.12 -8.52
CA GLY A 18 -6.33 -0.29 -9.72
C GLY A 18 -4.89 0.16 -9.98
N ALA A 19 -3.95 -0.19 -9.10
CA ALA A 19 -2.54 0.20 -9.20
C ALA A 19 -1.73 -0.70 -10.16
N ARG A 20 -2.14 -0.78 -11.43
CA ARG A 20 -1.59 -1.74 -12.43
C ARG A 20 -0.07 -1.72 -12.57
N LYS A 21 0.56 -0.53 -12.51
CA LYS A 21 2.03 -0.39 -12.60
C LYS A 21 2.76 -1.06 -11.42
N GLN A 22 2.10 -1.14 -10.27
CA GLN A 22 2.66 -1.67 -9.03
C GLN A 22 2.48 -3.19 -8.89
N VAL A 23 1.66 -3.80 -9.76
CA VAL A 23 1.41 -5.25 -9.76
C VAL A 23 2.69 -6.03 -10.05
N TRP A 24 3.54 -5.56 -10.96
CA TRP A 24 4.81 -6.23 -11.27
C TRP A 24 5.77 -6.25 -10.09
N LEU A 25 5.88 -5.14 -9.34
CA LEU A 25 6.69 -5.09 -8.14
C LEU A 25 6.11 -6.00 -7.06
N SER A 26 4.79 -5.97 -6.85
CA SER A 26 4.11 -6.85 -5.89
C SER A 26 4.33 -8.34 -6.24
N LEU A 27 4.22 -8.67 -7.53
CA LEU A 27 4.46 -10.01 -8.05
C LEU A 27 5.91 -10.45 -7.84
N ALA A 28 6.89 -9.59 -8.13
CA ALA A 28 8.29 -9.89 -7.91
C ALA A 28 8.58 -10.17 -6.43
N LEU A 29 8.11 -9.32 -5.52
CA LEU A 29 8.27 -9.53 -4.07
C LEU A 29 7.63 -10.84 -3.62
N TYR A 30 6.42 -11.14 -4.10
CA TYR A 30 5.72 -12.37 -3.77
C TYR A 30 6.45 -13.62 -4.27
N LEU A 31 6.92 -13.63 -5.52
CA LEU A 31 7.67 -14.75 -6.08
C LEU A 31 9.02 -14.97 -5.38
N ILE A 32 9.73 -13.89 -5.03
CA ILE A 32 10.97 -13.98 -4.25
C ILE A 32 10.69 -14.59 -2.87
N ALA A 33 9.62 -14.17 -2.20
CA ALA A 33 9.23 -14.75 -0.91
C ALA A 33 8.94 -16.26 -1.02
N LEU A 34 8.19 -16.69 -2.04
CA LEU A 34 7.90 -18.11 -2.28
C LEU A 34 9.15 -18.92 -2.62
N TYR A 35 10.05 -18.34 -3.42
CA TYR A 35 11.32 -18.96 -3.76
C TYR A 35 12.20 -19.15 -2.52
N LEU A 36 12.32 -18.12 -1.68
CA LEU A 36 13.05 -18.20 -0.41
C LEU A 36 12.41 -19.20 0.55
N LEU A 37 11.07 -19.29 0.59
CA LEU A 37 10.37 -20.29 1.40
C LEU A 37 10.70 -21.71 0.94
N ARG A 38 10.76 -21.93 -0.39
CA ARG A 38 11.17 -23.23 -0.95
C ARG A 38 12.59 -23.59 -0.55
N ILE A 39 13.53 -22.65 -0.63
CA ILE A 39 14.91 -22.85 -0.18
C ILE A 39 14.96 -23.13 1.32
N ALA A 40 14.24 -22.34 2.13
CA ALA A 40 14.19 -22.49 3.58
C ALA A 40 13.67 -23.89 3.99
N SER A 41 12.70 -24.41 3.25
CA SER A 41 12.13 -25.74 3.46
C SER A 41 13.11 -26.88 3.13
N GLY A 42 14.09 -26.62 2.25
CA GLY A 42 15.15 -27.58 1.92
C GLY A 42 16.34 -27.57 2.88
N GLY A 43 16.44 -26.57 3.78
CA GLY A 43 17.54 -26.46 4.74
C GLY A 43 18.90 -26.06 4.14
N GLU A 44 18.95 -25.73 2.85
CA GLU A 44 20.20 -25.52 2.11
C GLU A 44 20.90 -24.19 2.43
N ILE A 45 20.12 -23.14 2.73
CA ILE A 45 20.65 -21.78 2.94
C ILE A 45 20.25 -21.25 4.32
N PRO A 46 21.22 -21.05 5.24
CA PRO A 46 20.96 -20.64 6.62
C PRO A 46 20.26 -19.29 6.77
N GLY A 47 20.19 -18.44 5.74
CA GLY A 47 19.48 -17.15 5.79
C GLY A 47 18.05 -17.20 5.27
N ALA A 48 17.66 -18.25 4.55
CA ALA A 48 16.38 -18.29 3.83
C ALA A 48 15.18 -18.35 4.79
N TYR A 49 15.33 -18.99 5.96
CA TYR A 49 14.26 -19.11 6.96
C TYR A 49 13.82 -17.75 7.51
N ALA A 50 14.75 -16.80 7.64
CA ALA A 50 14.45 -15.44 8.09
C ALA A 50 14.10 -14.53 6.91
N GLY A 51 14.75 -14.70 5.75
CA GLY A 51 14.51 -13.89 4.56
C GLY A 51 13.10 -14.09 3.98
N ALA A 52 12.61 -15.33 3.89
CA ALA A 52 11.30 -15.63 3.34
C ALA A 52 10.14 -14.86 4.01
N PRO A 53 9.96 -14.92 5.35
CA PRO A 53 8.89 -14.16 6.01
C PRO A 53 9.09 -12.65 5.91
N VAL A 54 10.32 -12.14 5.94
CA VAL A 54 10.58 -10.69 5.81
C VAL A 54 10.13 -10.17 4.44
N ILE A 55 10.51 -10.85 3.35
CA ILE A 55 10.10 -10.45 2.00
C ILE A 55 8.59 -10.62 1.83
N TYR A 56 8.00 -11.67 2.42
CA TYR A 56 6.55 -11.86 2.39
C TYR A 56 5.80 -10.70 3.08
N VAL A 57 6.25 -10.29 4.26
CA VAL A 57 5.67 -9.13 4.96
C VAL A 57 5.85 -7.84 4.16
N ALA A 58 6.99 -7.64 3.50
CA ALA A 58 7.20 -6.50 2.62
C ALA A 58 6.18 -6.48 1.46
N ALA A 59 5.88 -7.64 0.87
CA ALA A 59 4.84 -7.79 -0.15
C ALA A 59 3.44 -7.45 0.40
N ILE A 60 3.12 -7.90 1.61
CA ILE A 60 1.85 -7.59 2.29
C ILE A 60 1.72 -6.08 2.53
N ILE A 61 2.74 -5.43 3.10
CA ILE A 61 2.71 -3.98 3.38
C ILE A 61 2.48 -3.20 2.08
N HIS A 62 3.19 -3.56 1.01
CA HIS A 62 3.01 -2.96 -0.31
C HIS A 62 1.56 -3.08 -0.78
N ALA A 63 0.97 -4.28 -0.74
CA ALA A 63 -0.41 -4.50 -1.15
C ALA A 63 -1.44 -3.82 -0.23
N PHE A 64 -1.17 -3.79 1.08
CA PHE A 64 -2.02 -3.16 2.07
C PHE A 64 -2.15 -1.66 1.81
N ILE A 65 -1.05 -0.96 1.52
CA ILE A 65 -1.07 0.48 1.24
C ILE A 65 -2.03 0.81 0.08
N PHE A 66 -1.95 0.08 -1.03
CA PHE A 66 -2.83 0.32 -2.18
C PHE A 66 -4.27 -0.08 -1.90
N THR A 67 -4.48 -1.21 -1.24
CA THR A 67 -5.82 -1.67 -0.83
C THR A 67 -6.49 -0.66 0.11
N HIS A 68 -5.71 -0.10 1.05
CA HIS A 68 -6.18 0.88 2.02
C HIS A 68 -6.54 2.21 1.34
N ARG A 69 -5.68 2.73 0.46
CA ARG A 69 -5.96 3.95 -0.32
C ARG A 69 -7.22 3.79 -1.18
N HIS A 70 -7.32 2.67 -1.90
CA HIS A 70 -8.51 2.37 -2.70
C HIS A 70 -9.77 2.33 -1.84
N TYR A 71 -9.71 1.73 -0.65
CA TYR A 71 -10.85 1.70 0.27
C TYR A 71 -11.23 3.09 0.81
N GLN A 72 -10.26 3.95 1.09
CA GLN A 72 -10.50 5.33 1.51
C GLN A 72 -11.22 6.12 0.40
N GLU A 73 -10.80 5.95 -0.85
CA GLU A 73 -11.43 6.57 -2.02
C GLU A 73 -12.87 6.07 -2.22
N THR A 74 -13.11 4.76 -2.13
CA THR A 74 -14.45 4.18 -2.34
C THR A 74 -15.43 4.46 -1.21
N SER A 75 -14.93 4.57 0.03
CA SER A 75 -15.78 4.76 1.22
C SER A 75 -16.14 6.22 1.46
N GLY A 76 -15.72 7.15 0.58
CA GLY A 76 -16.04 8.57 0.71
C GLY A 76 -15.39 9.25 1.92
N GLN A 77 -14.41 8.61 2.58
CA GLN A 77 -13.53 9.28 3.54
C GLN A 77 -12.47 10.10 2.80
N VAL A 78 -12.94 10.96 1.90
CA VAL A 78 -12.20 12.13 1.47
C VAL A 78 -12.11 13.00 2.72
N HIS A 79 -10.90 13.17 3.26
CA HIS A 79 -10.66 14.07 4.39
C HIS A 79 -11.44 15.38 4.16
N PRO A 80 -12.30 15.82 5.12
CA PRO A 80 -13.14 17.01 4.96
C PRO A 80 -12.36 18.30 4.64
N HIS A 81 -11.03 18.28 4.78
CA HIS A 81 -10.15 19.44 4.64
C HIS A 81 -9.36 19.49 3.32
N ARG A 82 -9.48 18.49 2.43
CA ARG A 82 -8.77 18.50 1.15
C ARG A 82 -9.69 18.98 0.02
N GLY A 83 -10.03 20.27 0.05
CA GLY A 83 -10.78 20.88 -1.06
C GLY A 83 -11.59 22.14 -0.77
N SER A 84 -11.60 22.68 0.45
CA SER A 84 -12.24 23.99 0.64
C SER A 84 -11.27 25.09 0.21
N ALA A 85 -11.48 25.64 -0.98
CA ALA A 85 -10.89 26.91 -1.42
C ALA A 85 -11.23 28.09 -0.45
N ALA A 86 -12.03 27.85 0.58
CA ALA A 86 -12.29 28.82 1.66
C ALA A 86 -11.27 28.78 2.82
N GLN A 87 -10.37 27.79 2.90
CA GLN A 87 -9.38 27.74 4.00
C GLN A 87 -8.10 28.57 3.73
N SER A 88 -7.92 29.07 2.51
CA SER A 88 -6.81 29.96 2.14
C SER A 88 -7.24 31.41 1.89
N GLN A 89 -8.41 31.84 2.39
CA GLN A 89 -8.67 33.28 2.53
C GLN A 89 -7.93 33.77 3.78
N GLU A 90 -6.68 34.20 3.58
CA GLU A 90 -6.04 35.14 4.49
C GLU A 90 -7.00 36.32 4.72
N ALA A 91 -7.13 36.71 5.99
CA ALA A 91 -8.12 37.63 6.52
C ALA A 91 -8.22 38.97 5.74
N PRO A 92 -9.40 39.64 5.73
CA PRO A 92 -9.51 40.95 5.12
C PRO A 92 -8.57 41.93 5.82
N VAL A 93 -7.55 42.41 5.11
CA VAL A 93 -6.75 43.56 5.53
C VAL A 93 -7.71 44.75 5.58
N LYS A 94 -8.02 45.18 6.80
CA LYS A 94 -8.68 46.47 7.07
C LYS A 94 -7.85 47.55 6.35
N LYS A 95 -8.44 48.22 5.37
CA LYS A 95 -7.92 49.52 4.92
C LYS A 95 -8.22 50.50 6.06
N GLU A 96 -7.19 50.88 6.79
CA GLU A 96 -7.21 52.13 7.53
C GLU A 96 -6.97 53.23 6.50
N ASP A 97 -8.03 53.96 6.19
CA ASP A 97 -7.95 55.24 5.50
C ASP A 97 -7.38 56.25 6.50
N GLU A 98 -6.19 56.78 6.23
CA GLU A 98 -5.71 58.12 6.64
C GLU A 98 -4.53 58.55 5.76
#